data_AF-A0A7C9W428-F1
#
_entry.id   AF-A0A7C9W428-F1
#
_cell.length_a   1.000
_cell.length_b   1.000
_cell.length_c   1.000
_cell.angle_alpha   90.00
_cell.angle_beta   90.00
_cell.angle_gamma   90.00
#
_symmetry.space_group_name_H-M   'P 1'
#
loop_
_entity.id
_entity.type
_entity.pdbx_description
1 polymer ?
#
loop_
_entity_poly.entity_id
_entity_poly.type
_entity_poly.pdbx_seq_one_letter_code
_entity_poly.pdbx_strand_id
1 'polypeptide(L)'
;MLHDVADATHQYISLLAGDQREHAIRAVTDDDLRHRWAYTPGARPGLVLGDLRRDQRKAVHRMLATVLSPHAYAQAAAVMALEDVLDHREGGHRDRHSGDFWTVLFGTPGGDEPWGWRVEGHHLSVNVVIADGRVSATPFFLGANPARVTYRGHVVGQPLRLEEELARELLDRMGPTARRLAVVSDTAPHDIRSGNSPRVSPSEPVGVTPAQLGKPAAELLVDIVRFYLDRLAFELADEEFARIDPEHLHFSWEGSLRRGEGHYYRVQGPELLIEYDNTANEANHVHTVWRRHSSDFGDDLLAAHYDASRHTVARGLAQNG
;
A
#
# COMPACT_ATOMS: atom_id res chain seq x y z
N MET A 1 17.67 5.00 -8.64
CA MET A 1 16.36 5.04 -7.95
C MET A 1 15.79 6.46 -7.85
N LEU A 2 16.21 7.35 -6.94
CA LEU A 2 15.58 8.69 -6.78
C LEU A 2 15.55 9.52 -8.07
N HIS A 3 16.66 9.52 -8.82
CA HIS A 3 16.74 10.14 -10.14
C HIS A 3 15.70 9.55 -11.11
N ASP A 4 15.52 8.23 -11.11
CA ASP A 4 14.55 7.55 -11.99
C ASP A 4 13.10 7.91 -11.62
N VAL A 5 12.80 8.02 -10.32
CA VAL A 5 11.47 8.45 -9.81
C VAL A 5 11.20 9.91 -10.22
N ALA A 6 12.18 10.80 -10.06
CA ALA A 6 12.08 12.20 -10.47
C ALA A 6 11.90 12.32 -11.99
N ASP A 7 12.72 11.63 -12.77
CA ASP A 7 12.66 11.62 -14.24
C ASP A 7 11.32 11.11 -14.77
N ALA A 8 10.82 9.99 -14.23
CA ALA A 8 9.53 9.44 -14.63
C ALA A 8 8.39 10.43 -14.34
N THR A 9 8.45 11.10 -13.19
CA THR A 9 7.45 12.10 -12.78
C THR A 9 7.53 13.36 -13.64
N HIS A 10 8.74 13.88 -13.93
CA HIS A 10 8.93 14.99 -14.87
C HIS A 10 8.43 14.64 -16.27
N GLN A 11 8.70 13.42 -16.75
CA GLN A 11 8.21 12.98 -18.04
C GLN A 11 6.68 13.02 -18.08
N TYR A 12 6.00 12.52 -17.04
CA TYR A 12 4.55 12.60 -16.96
C TYR A 12 4.04 14.05 -17.03
N ILE A 13 4.59 14.94 -16.20
CA ILE A 13 4.21 16.37 -16.15
C ILE A 13 4.40 17.05 -17.51
N SER A 14 5.48 16.75 -18.22
CA SER A 14 5.78 17.36 -19.53
C SER A 14 4.79 16.97 -20.62
N LEU A 15 4.13 15.80 -20.50
CA LEU A 15 3.12 15.31 -21.43
C LEU A 15 1.72 15.91 -21.19
N LEU A 16 1.49 16.54 -20.04
CA LEU A 16 0.20 17.12 -19.67
C LEU A 16 -0.08 18.43 -20.43
N ALA A 17 -1.34 18.67 -20.76
CA ALA A 17 -1.81 19.98 -21.18
C ALA A 17 -1.94 20.96 -19.98
N GLY A 18 -2.20 22.24 -20.23
CA GLY A 18 -2.28 23.26 -19.17
C GLY A 18 -3.39 22.98 -18.15
N ASP A 19 -4.61 22.73 -18.64
CA ASP A 19 -5.78 22.33 -17.88
C ASP A 19 -5.54 21.03 -17.10
N GLN A 20 -4.88 20.04 -17.72
CA GLN A 20 -4.51 18.80 -17.04
C GLN A 20 -3.53 19.04 -15.90
N ARG A 21 -2.53 19.91 -16.06
CA ARG A 21 -1.59 20.27 -14.98
C ARG A 21 -2.31 20.92 -13.79
N GLU A 22 -3.26 21.81 -14.05
CA GLU A 22 -4.08 22.46 -13.02
C GLU A 22 -4.88 21.44 -12.19
N HIS A 23 -5.33 20.35 -12.80
CA HIS A 23 -6.06 19.28 -12.10
C HIS A 23 -5.14 18.24 -11.45
N ALA A 24 -3.97 17.98 -12.03
CA ALA A 24 -3.03 16.95 -11.59
C ALA A 24 -2.14 17.38 -10.42
N ILE A 25 -1.72 18.64 -10.36
CA ILE A 25 -0.67 19.09 -9.45
C ILE A 25 -1.28 19.88 -8.29
N ARG A 26 -0.87 19.53 -7.07
CA ARG A 26 -1.31 20.14 -5.81
C ARG A 26 -0.10 20.53 -4.96
N ALA A 27 -0.32 21.37 -3.97
CA ALA A 27 0.74 21.74 -3.03
C ALA A 27 1.04 20.57 -2.09
N VAL A 28 2.31 20.31 -1.80
CA VAL A 28 2.69 19.30 -0.78
C VAL A 28 2.22 19.69 0.64
N THR A 29 1.94 20.97 0.85
CA THR A 29 1.37 21.52 2.09
C THR A 29 -0.15 21.34 2.20
N ASP A 30 -0.82 20.79 1.19
CA ASP A 30 -2.24 20.42 1.26
C ASP A 30 -2.43 19.15 2.10
N ASP A 31 -2.34 19.33 3.43
CA ASP A 31 -2.35 18.26 4.42
C ASP A 31 -3.62 17.42 4.36
N ASP A 32 -4.77 18.08 4.21
CA ASP A 32 -6.07 17.43 4.10
C ASP A 32 -6.13 16.50 2.88
N LEU A 33 -5.60 16.96 1.74
CA LEU A 33 -5.57 16.15 0.54
C LEU A 33 -4.59 14.99 0.65
N ARG A 34 -3.37 15.23 1.17
CA ARG A 34 -2.35 14.17 1.33
C ARG A 34 -2.91 12.99 2.12
N HIS A 35 -3.60 13.26 3.22
CA HIS A 35 -4.15 12.26 4.13
C HIS A 35 -5.50 11.66 3.69
N ARG A 36 -6.19 12.25 2.70
CA ARG A 36 -7.49 11.76 2.22
C ARG A 36 -7.29 10.78 1.08
N TRP A 37 -7.46 9.50 1.37
CA TRP A 37 -7.34 8.39 0.44
C TRP A 37 -8.55 7.45 0.55
N ALA A 38 -8.82 6.67 -0.50
CA ALA A 38 -9.92 5.73 -0.52
C ALA A 38 -9.62 4.54 -1.43
N TYR A 39 -9.83 3.32 -0.93
CA TYR A 39 -9.78 2.08 -1.73
C TYR A 39 -11.17 1.59 -2.18
N THR A 40 -12.22 2.30 -1.80
CA THR A 40 -13.63 2.03 -2.16
C THR A 40 -14.04 2.80 -3.43
N PRO A 41 -15.14 2.44 -4.11
CA PRO A 41 -15.58 3.17 -5.30
C PRO A 41 -15.89 4.65 -5.01
N GLY A 42 -15.58 5.54 -5.96
CA GLY A 42 -15.90 6.97 -5.85
C GLY A 42 -14.96 7.88 -6.64
N ALA A 43 -15.36 9.14 -6.82
CA ALA A 43 -14.52 10.15 -7.44
C ALA A 43 -13.36 10.55 -6.53
N ARG A 44 -12.23 10.90 -7.13
CA ARG A 44 -11.00 11.31 -6.43
C ARG A 44 -10.37 12.54 -7.09
N PRO A 45 -9.53 13.28 -6.35
CA PRO A 45 -8.72 14.36 -6.90
C PRO A 45 -7.70 13.84 -7.93
N GLY A 46 -7.29 14.71 -8.86
CA GLY A 46 -6.31 14.39 -9.89
C GLY A 46 -6.93 14.07 -11.25
N LEU A 47 -6.18 13.38 -12.09
CA LEU A 47 -6.60 12.98 -13.44
C LEU A 47 -7.01 11.51 -13.47
N VAL A 48 -8.13 11.22 -14.14
CA VAL A 48 -8.61 9.85 -14.40
C VAL A 48 -7.71 9.20 -15.44
N LEU A 49 -7.19 8.00 -15.17
CA LEU A 49 -6.30 7.26 -16.07
C LEU A 49 -6.99 6.91 -17.41
N GLY A 50 -8.30 6.64 -17.38
CA GLY A 50 -9.14 6.42 -18.56
C GLY A 50 -9.16 7.60 -19.54
N ASP A 51 -9.14 8.82 -19.02
CA ASP A 51 -9.18 10.06 -19.81
C ASP A 51 -7.81 10.48 -20.36
N LEU A 52 -6.74 9.92 -19.81
CA LEU A 52 -5.38 10.17 -20.29
C LEU A 52 -5.15 9.55 -21.67
N ARG A 53 -4.43 10.28 -22.52
CA ARG A 53 -3.88 9.73 -23.76
C ARG A 53 -2.92 8.58 -23.47
N ARG A 54 -2.66 7.74 -24.49
CA ARG A 54 -1.83 6.54 -24.33
C ARG A 54 -0.40 6.83 -23.81
N ASP A 55 0.23 7.90 -24.28
CA ASP A 55 1.56 8.35 -23.84
C ASP A 55 1.54 8.78 -22.35
N GLN A 56 0.55 9.56 -21.95
CA GLN A 56 0.35 9.99 -20.57
C GLN A 56 0.08 8.81 -19.64
N ARG A 57 -0.83 7.90 -20.01
CA ARG A 57 -1.13 6.68 -19.23
C ARG A 57 0.10 5.80 -19.05
N LYS A 58 0.91 5.63 -20.10
CA LYS A 58 2.19 4.92 -20.01
C LYS A 58 3.17 5.58 -19.04
N ALA A 59 3.18 6.92 -18.97
CA ALA A 59 4.02 7.64 -18.02
C ALA A 59 3.58 7.41 -16.56
N VAL A 60 2.28 7.32 -16.28
CA VAL A 60 1.77 6.93 -14.94
C VAL A 60 2.22 5.52 -14.56
N HIS A 61 2.09 4.56 -15.48
CA HIS A 61 2.61 3.21 -15.26
C HIS A 61 4.13 3.17 -15.07
N ARG A 62 4.88 4.05 -15.74
CA ARG A 62 6.32 4.21 -15.51
C ARG A 62 6.61 4.72 -14.10
N MET A 63 5.85 5.69 -13.59
CA MET A 63 5.98 6.16 -12.20
C MET A 63 5.78 5.00 -11.22
N LEU A 64 4.70 4.21 -11.37
CA LEU A 64 4.49 2.99 -10.56
C LEU A 64 5.70 2.05 -10.64
N ALA A 65 6.18 1.75 -11.85
CA ALA A 65 7.31 0.84 -12.05
C ALA A 65 8.66 1.35 -11.48
N THR A 66 8.80 2.64 -11.15
CA THR A 66 10.01 3.14 -10.48
C THR A 66 10.04 2.86 -8.97
N VAL A 67 8.89 2.67 -8.34
CA VAL A 67 8.79 2.43 -6.89
C VAL A 67 8.34 1.02 -6.56
N LEU A 68 7.63 0.34 -7.47
CA LEU A 68 7.16 -1.02 -7.30
C LEU A 68 8.16 -2.04 -7.83
N SER A 69 8.32 -3.16 -7.13
CA SER A 69 9.00 -4.32 -7.71
C SER A 69 8.20 -4.92 -8.87
N PRO A 70 8.83 -5.74 -9.75
CA PRO A 70 8.12 -6.37 -10.86
C PRO A 70 6.89 -7.19 -10.43
N HIS A 71 6.95 -7.86 -9.27
CA HIS A 71 5.83 -8.67 -8.80
C HIS A 71 4.66 -7.80 -8.33
N ALA A 72 4.92 -6.74 -7.56
CA ALA A 72 3.87 -5.84 -7.08
C ALA A 72 3.30 -4.96 -8.20
N TYR A 73 4.11 -4.58 -9.17
CA TYR A 73 3.62 -3.93 -10.38
C TYR A 73 2.67 -4.85 -11.17
N ALA A 74 2.98 -6.15 -11.26
CA ALA A 74 2.08 -7.13 -11.86
C ALA A 74 0.78 -7.30 -11.05
N GLN A 75 0.85 -7.28 -9.72
CA GLN A 75 -0.34 -7.29 -8.85
C GLN A 75 -1.20 -6.04 -9.10
N ALA A 76 -0.62 -4.84 -9.06
CA ALA A 76 -1.34 -3.59 -9.30
C ALA A 76 -2.01 -3.57 -10.68
N ALA A 77 -1.29 -3.96 -11.74
CA ALA A 77 -1.85 -4.04 -13.08
C ALA A 77 -3.01 -5.06 -13.19
N ALA A 78 -2.88 -6.22 -12.54
CA ALA A 78 -3.94 -7.22 -12.50
C ALA A 78 -5.16 -6.71 -11.72
N VAL A 79 -4.96 -6.03 -10.60
CA VAL A 79 -6.03 -5.41 -9.80
C VAL A 79 -6.78 -4.37 -10.64
N MET A 80 -6.06 -3.49 -11.35
CA MET A 80 -6.69 -2.52 -12.24
C MET A 80 -7.53 -3.20 -13.33
N ALA A 81 -7.02 -4.29 -13.93
CA ALA A 81 -7.73 -5.04 -14.96
C ALA A 81 -8.94 -5.83 -14.42
N LEU A 82 -8.96 -6.16 -13.12
CA LEU A 82 -10.09 -6.87 -12.52
C LEU A 82 -11.36 -6.02 -12.44
N GLU A 83 -11.29 -4.69 -12.56
CA GLU A 83 -12.49 -3.83 -12.60
C GLU A 83 -13.43 -4.21 -13.76
N ASP A 84 -12.90 -4.52 -14.96
CA ASP A 84 -13.71 -4.95 -16.10
C ASP A 84 -14.36 -6.33 -15.84
N VAL A 85 -13.64 -7.22 -15.16
CA VAL A 85 -14.14 -8.55 -14.78
C VAL A 85 -15.23 -8.41 -13.72
N LEU A 86 -15.05 -7.51 -12.77
CA LEU A 86 -16.01 -7.23 -11.72
C LEU A 86 -17.28 -6.60 -12.29
N ASP A 87 -17.16 -5.62 -13.18
CA ASP A 87 -18.29 -5.00 -13.86
C ASP A 87 -19.14 -6.05 -14.59
N HIS A 88 -18.49 -6.92 -15.37
CA HIS A 88 -19.18 -8.02 -16.04
C HIS A 88 -19.92 -8.95 -15.07
N ARG A 89 -19.29 -9.33 -13.94
CA ARG A 89 -19.93 -10.17 -12.91
C ARG A 89 -21.11 -9.49 -12.24
N GLU A 90 -21.07 -8.18 -12.14
CA GLU A 90 -22.13 -7.35 -11.60
C GLU A 90 -23.16 -6.96 -12.69
N GLY A 91 -23.10 -7.58 -13.87
CA GLY A 91 -24.08 -7.37 -14.94
C GLY A 91 -23.91 -6.07 -15.73
N GLY A 92 -22.79 -5.37 -15.57
CA GLY A 92 -22.41 -4.19 -16.35
C GLY A 92 -23.16 -2.90 -16.00
N HIS A 93 -23.89 -2.87 -14.88
CA HIS A 93 -24.71 -1.72 -14.50
C HIS A 93 -23.97 -0.73 -13.57
N ARG A 94 -22.74 -1.05 -13.15
CA ARG A 94 -21.93 -0.18 -12.29
C ARG A 94 -20.91 0.65 -13.09
N ASP A 95 -20.81 0.40 -14.39
CA ASP A 95 -19.92 1.11 -15.32
C ASP A 95 -18.48 1.15 -14.81
N ARG A 96 -18.01 0.03 -14.23
CA ARG A 96 -16.62 -0.05 -13.76
C ARG A 96 -15.73 -0.35 -14.93
N HIS A 97 -14.56 0.27 -14.93
CA HIS A 97 -13.61 0.11 -16.00
C HIS A 97 -12.17 0.13 -15.47
N SER A 98 -11.27 -0.58 -16.14
CA SER A 98 -9.84 -0.59 -15.79
C SER A 98 -9.15 0.78 -15.89
N GLY A 99 -9.87 1.81 -16.36
CA GLY A 99 -9.45 3.21 -16.42
C GLY A 99 -9.86 4.05 -15.21
N ASP A 100 -10.67 3.52 -14.29
CA ASP A 100 -11.23 4.21 -13.12
C ASP A 100 -10.23 4.28 -11.96
N PHE A 101 -9.06 4.81 -12.29
CA PHE A 101 -7.97 5.09 -11.38
C PHE A 101 -7.58 6.55 -11.56
N TRP A 102 -7.04 7.16 -10.52
CA TRP A 102 -6.66 8.55 -10.49
C TRP A 102 -5.18 8.68 -10.19
N THR A 103 -4.58 9.74 -10.72
CA THR A 103 -3.26 10.17 -10.31
C THR A 103 -3.25 11.64 -9.95
N VAL A 104 -2.60 11.96 -8.83
CA VAL A 104 -2.38 13.31 -8.32
C VAL A 104 -0.92 13.46 -7.90
N LEU A 105 -0.33 14.61 -8.18
CA LEU A 105 1.03 14.97 -7.80
C LEU A 105 1.03 16.06 -6.74
N PHE A 106 2.06 16.06 -5.91
CA PHE A 106 2.29 17.05 -4.87
C PHE A 106 3.67 17.69 -5.08
N GLY A 107 3.72 19.02 -5.14
CA GLY A 107 4.97 19.75 -5.29
C GLY A 107 5.63 19.59 -6.67
N THR A 108 6.92 19.91 -6.74
CA THR A 108 7.72 19.85 -7.98
C THR A 108 8.81 18.79 -7.83
N PRO A 109 8.88 17.80 -8.74
CA PRO A 109 9.91 16.77 -8.65
C PRO A 109 11.32 17.32 -8.86
N GLY A 110 12.31 16.62 -8.28
CA GLY A 110 13.74 16.82 -8.55
C GLY A 110 14.40 18.03 -7.87
N GLY A 111 13.67 18.81 -7.07
CA GLY A 111 14.22 19.91 -6.28
C GLY A 111 14.54 19.53 -4.83
N ASP A 112 14.94 20.54 -4.05
CA ASP A 112 15.21 20.41 -2.60
C ASP A 112 13.91 20.38 -1.76
N GLU A 113 12.80 20.85 -2.32
CA GLU A 113 11.49 20.85 -1.66
C GLU A 113 10.82 19.47 -1.74
N PRO A 114 10.04 19.08 -0.72
CA PRO A 114 9.30 17.83 -0.74
C PRO A 114 8.30 17.75 -1.89
N TRP A 115 8.17 16.55 -2.46
CA TRP A 115 7.25 16.27 -3.54
C TRP A 115 6.78 14.82 -3.48
N GLY A 116 5.78 14.48 -4.28
CA GLY A 116 5.25 13.13 -4.29
C GLY A 116 4.14 12.96 -5.29
N TRP A 117 3.55 11.78 -5.27
CA TRP A 117 2.42 11.44 -6.12
C TRP A 117 1.64 10.28 -5.52
N ARG A 118 0.40 10.16 -5.97
CA ARG A 118 -0.50 9.06 -5.63
C ARG A 118 -1.07 8.47 -6.90
N VAL A 119 -1.25 7.15 -6.89
CA VAL A 119 -2.08 6.44 -7.87
C VAL A 119 -3.07 5.59 -7.10
N GLU A 120 -4.35 5.85 -7.32
CA GLU A 120 -5.42 5.25 -6.52
C GLU A 120 -6.68 4.95 -7.31
N GLY A 121 -7.45 3.98 -6.86
CA GLY A 121 -8.74 3.63 -7.43
C GLY A 121 -9.44 2.61 -6.55
N HIS A 122 -10.50 2.02 -7.06
CA HIS A 122 -11.08 0.86 -6.39
C HIS A 122 -10.00 -0.24 -6.30
N HIS A 123 -9.73 -0.70 -5.08
CA HIS A 123 -8.73 -1.70 -4.76
C HIS A 123 -7.24 -1.38 -4.96
N LEU A 124 -6.85 -0.13 -5.25
CA LEU A 124 -5.44 0.27 -5.35
C LEU A 124 -5.22 1.60 -4.65
N SER A 125 -4.20 1.70 -3.81
CA SER A 125 -3.65 3.00 -3.39
C SER A 125 -2.15 2.87 -3.14
N VAL A 126 -1.38 3.57 -3.96
CA VAL A 126 0.08 3.70 -3.84
C VAL A 126 0.38 5.16 -3.59
N ASN A 127 0.92 5.45 -2.41
CA ASN A 127 1.27 6.79 -1.95
C ASN A 127 2.78 6.92 -1.93
N VAL A 128 3.35 7.92 -2.60
CA VAL A 128 4.79 8.16 -2.62
C VAL A 128 5.09 9.60 -2.23
N VAL A 129 5.94 9.77 -1.22
CA VAL A 129 6.46 11.07 -0.79
C VAL A 129 7.98 11.01 -0.76
N ILE A 130 8.62 12.04 -1.31
CA ILE A 130 10.06 12.19 -1.40
C ILE A 130 10.44 13.50 -0.71
N ALA A 131 11.37 13.41 0.24
CA ALA A 131 11.98 14.56 0.90
C ALA A 131 13.41 14.21 1.32
N ASP A 132 14.35 15.15 1.16
CA ASP A 132 15.75 15.02 1.60
C ASP A 132 16.42 13.71 1.15
N GLY A 133 16.15 13.28 -0.09
CA GLY A 133 16.71 12.05 -0.65
C GLY A 133 16.17 10.75 -0.03
N ARG A 134 15.03 10.80 0.67
CA ARG A 134 14.34 9.63 1.23
C ARG A 134 12.97 9.48 0.57
N VAL A 135 12.49 8.24 0.49
CA VAL A 135 11.17 7.91 -0.04
C VAL A 135 10.32 7.26 1.05
N SER A 136 9.09 7.71 1.22
CA SER A 136 8.04 6.99 1.96
C SER A 136 6.99 6.51 0.95
N ALA A 137 6.63 5.23 1.05
CA ALA A 137 5.71 4.57 0.13
C ALA A 137 4.45 4.01 0.83
N THR A 138 4.06 4.60 1.97
CA THR A 138 2.95 4.14 2.81
C THR A 138 1.90 5.24 3.03
N PRO A 139 0.60 4.89 3.19
CA PRO A 139 0.05 3.53 3.18
C PRO A 139 0.12 2.89 1.78
N PHE A 140 0.35 1.58 1.76
CA PHE A 140 0.39 0.78 0.54
C PHE A 140 -0.78 -0.20 0.57
N PHE A 141 -1.77 0.02 -0.29
CA PHE A 141 -2.99 -0.79 -0.33
C PHE A 141 -3.13 -1.52 -1.66
N LEU A 142 -3.45 -2.81 -1.56
CA LEU A 142 -3.98 -3.62 -2.67
C LEU A 142 -5.25 -4.33 -2.22
N GLY A 143 -6.20 -4.46 -3.12
CA GLY A 143 -7.36 -5.34 -2.97
C GLY A 143 -7.58 -6.11 -4.25
N ALA A 144 -8.47 -7.10 -4.21
CA ALA A 144 -8.91 -7.79 -5.41
C ALA A 144 -10.35 -8.25 -5.24
N ASN A 145 -11.23 -7.74 -6.09
CA ASN A 145 -12.59 -8.23 -6.23
C ASN A 145 -12.89 -8.45 -7.73
N PRO A 146 -13.05 -9.69 -8.18
CA PRO A 146 -12.91 -10.92 -7.41
C PRO A 146 -11.47 -11.24 -7.05
N ALA A 147 -11.23 -11.77 -5.84
CA ALA A 147 -9.91 -12.22 -5.41
C ALA A 147 -9.39 -13.40 -6.24
N ARG A 148 -10.31 -14.22 -6.74
CA ARG A 148 -10.09 -15.42 -7.54
C ARG A 148 -11.10 -15.50 -8.69
N VAL A 149 -10.56 -15.67 -9.89
CA VAL A 149 -11.32 -15.99 -11.11
C VAL A 149 -11.03 -17.43 -11.49
N THR A 150 -12.08 -18.20 -11.81
CA THR A 150 -11.96 -19.62 -12.16
C THR A 150 -12.67 -19.96 -13.47
N TYR A 151 -12.20 -21.01 -14.14
CA TYR A 151 -12.84 -21.62 -15.30
C TYR A 151 -12.81 -23.14 -15.15
N ARG A 152 -13.99 -23.77 -15.08
CA ARG A 152 -14.15 -25.24 -14.92
C ARG A 152 -13.30 -25.84 -13.78
N GLY A 153 -13.21 -25.11 -12.66
CA GLY A 153 -12.44 -25.52 -11.48
C GLY A 153 -10.95 -25.13 -11.50
N HIS A 154 -10.43 -24.57 -12.59
CA HIS A 154 -9.06 -24.07 -12.67
C HIS A 154 -8.99 -22.58 -12.35
N VAL A 155 -8.00 -22.16 -11.57
CA VAL A 155 -7.73 -20.73 -11.31
C VAL A 155 -7.13 -20.11 -12.57
N VAL A 156 -7.72 -19.00 -13.03
CA VAL A 156 -7.23 -18.21 -14.18
C VAL A 156 -6.68 -16.85 -13.76
N GLY A 157 -7.05 -16.35 -12.57
CA GLY A 157 -6.49 -15.12 -12.00
C GLY A 157 -6.66 -15.12 -10.48
N GLN A 158 -5.59 -14.79 -9.77
CA GLN A 158 -5.56 -14.63 -8.31
C GLN A 158 -4.36 -13.76 -7.90
N PRO A 159 -4.42 -12.43 -8.11
CA PRO A 159 -3.24 -11.57 -7.99
C PRO A 159 -2.68 -11.51 -6.56
N LEU A 160 -3.54 -11.65 -5.54
CA LEU A 160 -3.16 -11.57 -4.12
C LEU A 160 -3.15 -12.95 -3.44
N ARG A 161 -2.69 -13.98 -4.17
CA ARG A 161 -2.68 -15.37 -3.70
C ARG A 161 -1.68 -15.62 -2.57
N LEU A 162 -0.49 -15.04 -2.66
CA LEU A 162 0.61 -15.35 -1.74
C LEU A 162 0.36 -14.77 -0.35
N GLU A 163 -0.31 -13.62 -0.27
CA GLU A 163 -0.77 -12.99 0.96
C GLU A 163 -1.59 -13.97 1.82
N GLU A 164 -2.48 -14.75 1.20
CA GLU A 164 -3.28 -15.77 1.87
C GLU A 164 -2.46 -17.03 2.16
N GLU A 165 -1.73 -17.53 1.16
CA GLU A 165 -1.04 -18.82 1.26
C GLU A 165 0.05 -18.82 2.33
N LEU A 166 0.86 -17.77 2.41
CA LEU A 166 1.94 -17.65 3.37
C LEU A 166 1.42 -17.56 4.81
N ALA A 167 0.36 -16.78 5.05
CA ALA A 167 -0.22 -16.65 6.38
C ALA A 167 -0.88 -17.96 6.86
N ARG A 168 -1.51 -18.71 5.94
CA ARG A 168 -2.04 -20.05 6.25
C ARG A 168 -0.92 -21.06 6.48
N GLU A 169 0.15 -21.00 5.69
CA GLU A 169 1.33 -21.83 5.93
C GLU A 169 1.97 -21.53 7.29
N LEU A 170 2.03 -20.26 7.70
CA LEU A 170 2.48 -19.88 9.03
C LEU A 170 1.65 -20.57 10.11
N LEU A 171 0.31 -20.52 10.01
CA LEU A 171 -0.58 -21.23 10.94
C LEU A 171 -0.36 -22.76 10.94
N ASP A 172 -0.11 -23.36 9.78
CA ASP A 172 0.13 -24.80 9.63
C ASP A 172 1.48 -25.22 10.26
N ARG A 173 2.49 -24.34 10.22
CA ARG A 173 3.80 -24.54 10.85
C ARG A 173 3.80 -24.31 12.37
N MET A 174 2.75 -23.69 12.92
CA MET A 174 2.65 -23.46 14.36
C MET A 174 2.37 -24.75 15.12
N GLY A 175 3.09 -24.95 16.23
CA GLY A 175 2.68 -25.94 17.24
C GLY A 175 1.34 -25.56 17.90
N PRO A 176 0.63 -26.51 18.54
CA PRO A 176 -0.73 -26.28 19.06
C PRO A 176 -0.85 -25.11 20.02
N THR A 177 0.18 -24.85 20.84
CA THR A 177 0.19 -23.74 21.80
C THR A 177 0.28 -22.39 21.12
N ALA A 178 1.25 -22.21 20.21
CA ALA A 178 1.38 -20.97 19.44
C ALA A 178 0.15 -20.71 18.57
N ARG A 179 -0.40 -21.75 17.94
CA ARG A 179 -1.61 -21.62 17.12
C ARG A 179 -2.82 -21.12 17.92
N ARG A 180 -2.99 -21.59 19.16
CA ARG A 180 -4.06 -21.09 20.06
C ARG A 180 -3.85 -19.64 20.50
N LEU A 181 -2.60 -19.19 20.62
CA LEU A 181 -2.30 -17.80 20.93
C LEU A 181 -2.50 -16.90 19.70
N ALA A 182 -2.15 -17.39 18.51
CA ALA A 182 -2.26 -16.64 17.26
C ALA A 182 -3.71 -16.42 16.84
N VAL A 183 -4.59 -17.41 17.05
CA VAL A 183 -6.02 -17.29 16.75
C VAL A 183 -6.71 -16.57 17.91
N VAL A 184 -6.93 -15.27 17.74
CA VAL A 184 -7.44 -14.39 18.82
C VAL A 184 -8.97 -14.25 18.80
N SER A 185 -9.62 -14.65 17.70
CA SER A 185 -11.07 -14.61 17.54
C SER A 185 -11.53 -15.63 16.49
N ASP A 186 -12.65 -16.30 16.73
CA ASP A 186 -13.31 -17.15 15.71
C ASP A 186 -14.11 -16.32 14.69
N THR A 187 -14.23 -15.01 14.91
CA THR A 187 -14.97 -14.08 14.03
C THR A 187 -14.00 -13.02 13.50
N ALA A 188 -13.81 -12.98 12.19
CA ALA A 188 -13.07 -11.92 11.52
C ALA A 188 -13.90 -10.62 11.43
N PRO A 189 -13.26 -9.44 11.37
CA PRO A 189 -13.94 -8.20 11.02
C PRO A 189 -14.50 -8.26 9.58
N HIS A 190 -15.35 -7.30 9.21
CA HIS A 190 -15.93 -7.23 7.87
C HIS A 190 -15.01 -6.59 6.81
N ASP A 191 -13.89 -6.01 7.25
CA ASP A 191 -12.88 -5.35 6.43
C ASP A 191 -11.58 -5.21 7.27
N ILE A 192 -10.49 -4.74 6.66
CA ILE A 192 -9.29 -4.28 7.39
C ILE A 192 -9.67 -3.24 8.45
N ARG A 193 -9.09 -3.34 9.65
CA ARG A 193 -9.53 -2.53 10.78
C ARG A 193 -9.09 -1.07 10.65
N SER A 194 -7.96 -0.80 9.99
CA SER A 194 -7.49 0.57 9.79
C SER A 194 -8.30 1.36 8.75
N GLY A 195 -9.02 0.66 7.86
CA GLY A 195 -9.83 1.27 6.80
C GLY A 195 -9.09 2.39 6.06
N ASN A 196 -9.79 3.48 5.78
CA ASN A 196 -9.22 4.71 5.20
C ASN A 196 -8.75 5.73 6.26
N SER A 197 -8.49 5.30 7.50
CA SER A 197 -8.04 6.24 8.53
C SER A 197 -6.77 6.96 8.08
N PRO A 198 -6.67 8.29 8.24
CA PRO A 198 -5.48 9.05 7.84
C PRO A 198 -4.26 8.72 8.70
N ARG A 199 -4.47 8.16 9.89
CA ARG A 199 -3.41 7.71 10.81
C ARG A 199 -3.73 6.33 11.35
N VAL A 200 -2.70 5.53 11.61
CA VAL A 200 -2.87 4.25 12.29
C VAL A 200 -3.17 4.51 13.77
N SER A 201 -4.33 4.08 14.25
CA SER A 201 -4.64 4.18 15.67
C SER A 201 -3.75 3.23 16.48
N PRO A 202 -3.16 3.69 17.60
CA PRO A 202 -2.45 2.80 18.52
C PRO A 202 -3.36 1.66 18.97
N SER A 203 -2.83 0.43 18.97
CA SER A 203 -3.52 -0.73 19.53
C SER A 203 -2.50 -1.64 20.17
N GLU A 204 -2.89 -2.31 21.26
CA GLU A 204 -2.05 -3.32 21.87
C GLU A 204 -1.82 -4.46 20.87
N PRO A 205 -0.56 -4.87 20.64
CA PRO A 205 -0.27 -6.03 19.82
C PRO A 205 -0.88 -7.30 20.45
N VAL A 206 -1.55 -8.11 19.63
CA VAL A 206 -2.17 -9.37 20.06
C VAL A 206 -1.63 -10.53 19.22
N GLY A 207 -1.83 -11.75 19.70
CA GLY A 207 -1.40 -12.95 19.01
C GLY A 207 -0.05 -13.47 19.52
N VAL A 208 0.82 -13.90 18.60
CA VAL A 208 2.11 -14.53 18.92
C VAL A 208 3.31 -13.72 18.47
N THR A 209 4.38 -13.75 19.26
CA THR A 209 5.70 -13.22 18.91
C THR A 209 6.60 -14.30 18.30
N PRO A 210 7.66 -13.93 17.56
CA PRO A 210 8.66 -14.89 17.08
C PRO A 210 9.26 -15.77 18.18
N ALA A 211 9.47 -15.23 19.39
CA ALA A 211 10.00 -15.99 20.52
C ALA A 211 9.04 -17.10 21.02
N GLN A 212 7.75 -16.99 20.72
CA GLN A 212 6.73 -17.99 21.03
C GLN A 212 6.54 -19.01 19.89
N LEU A 213 7.19 -18.79 18.74
CA LEU A 213 7.17 -19.66 17.58
C LEU A 213 8.37 -20.61 17.58
N GLY A 214 8.21 -21.77 16.94
CA GLY A 214 9.37 -22.58 16.54
C GLY A 214 10.14 -21.89 15.42
N LYS A 215 11.46 -22.12 15.33
CA LYS A 215 12.35 -21.45 14.36
C LYS A 215 11.78 -21.37 12.93
N PRO A 216 11.26 -22.45 12.30
CA PRO A 216 10.72 -22.37 10.93
C PRO A 216 9.46 -21.50 10.76
N ALA A 217 8.68 -21.31 11.82
CA ALA A 217 7.50 -20.43 11.81
C ALA A 217 7.90 -18.98 12.12
N ALA A 218 8.87 -18.77 13.02
CA ALA A 218 9.44 -17.45 13.27
C ALA A 218 10.09 -16.85 12.02
N GLU A 219 10.88 -17.66 11.29
CA GLU A 219 11.49 -17.26 10.01
C GLU A 219 10.40 -16.92 8.97
N LEU A 220 9.35 -17.74 8.84
CA LEU A 220 8.26 -17.47 7.90
C LEU A 220 7.47 -16.20 8.25
N LEU A 221 7.31 -15.87 9.54
CA LEU A 221 6.68 -14.60 9.94
C LEU A 221 7.50 -13.39 9.45
N VAL A 222 8.83 -13.46 9.58
CA VAL A 222 9.72 -12.42 9.06
C VAL A 222 9.68 -12.39 7.53
N ASP A 223 9.64 -13.54 6.86
CA ASP A 223 9.50 -13.63 5.40
C ASP A 223 8.18 -13.04 4.90
N ILE A 224 7.07 -13.20 5.64
CA ILE A 224 5.80 -12.54 5.32
C ILE A 224 5.96 -11.03 5.38
N VAL A 225 6.59 -10.49 6.44
CA VAL A 225 6.87 -9.04 6.50
C VAL A 225 7.71 -8.62 5.31
N ARG A 226 8.79 -9.35 5.01
CA ARG A 226 9.65 -9.07 3.87
C ARG A 226 8.89 -9.08 2.55
N PHE A 227 8.00 -10.05 2.32
CA PHE A 227 7.15 -10.13 1.13
C PHE A 227 6.30 -8.87 0.93
N TYR A 228 5.73 -8.31 2.00
CA TYR A 228 4.98 -7.05 1.93
C TYR A 228 5.88 -5.86 1.57
N LEU A 229 7.09 -5.78 2.14
CA LEU A 229 8.04 -4.71 1.85
C LEU A 229 8.65 -4.81 0.45
N ASP A 230 8.86 -6.04 -0.03
CA ASP A 230 9.34 -6.34 -1.40
C ASP A 230 8.34 -5.93 -2.47
N ARG A 231 7.15 -5.41 -2.10
CA ARG A 231 6.31 -4.70 -3.05
C ARG A 231 6.99 -3.46 -3.60
N LEU A 232 7.96 -2.90 -2.87
CA LEU A 232 8.80 -1.82 -3.35
C LEU A 232 9.99 -2.33 -4.17
N ALA A 233 10.56 -1.46 -5.00
CA ALA A 233 11.85 -1.72 -5.65
C ALA A 233 12.92 -2.09 -4.61
N PHE A 234 13.86 -2.96 -4.98
CA PHE A 234 14.68 -3.69 -4.00
C PHE A 234 15.46 -2.77 -3.04
N GLU A 235 15.97 -1.62 -3.51
CA GLU A 235 16.68 -0.66 -2.66
C GLU A 235 15.76 -0.09 -1.57
N LEU A 236 14.53 0.26 -1.95
CA LEU A 236 13.52 0.76 -1.02
C LEU A 236 13.06 -0.33 -0.05
N ALA A 237 12.85 -1.55 -0.55
CA ALA A 237 12.45 -2.69 0.27
C ALA A 237 13.51 -3.01 1.33
N ASP A 238 14.80 -2.96 0.98
CA ASP A 238 15.92 -3.16 1.92
C ASP A 238 15.98 -2.06 2.98
N GLU A 239 15.81 -0.79 2.59
CA GLU A 239 15.74 0.33 3.53
C GLU A 239 14.55 0.22 4.49
N GLU A 240 13.38 -0.22 4.00
CA GLU A 240 12.19 -0.44 4.82
C GLU A 240 12.37 -1.64 5.76
N PHE A 241 12.99 -2.73 5.28
CA PHE A 241 13.23 -3.93 6.07
C PHE A 241 14.27 -3.71 7.17
N ALA A 242 15.31 -2.91 6.91
CA ALA A 242 16.32 -2.54 7.90
C ALA A 242 15.74 -1.76 9.11
N ARG A 243 14.55 -1.17 8.96
CA ARG A 243 13.80 -0.48 10.02
C ARG A 243 12.86 -1.41 10.81
N ILE A 244 12.74 -2.68 10.42
CA ILE A 244 11.90 -3.64 11.13
C ILE A 244 12.67 -4.21 12.31
N ASP A 245 12.02 -4.22 13.47
CA ASP A 245 12.45 -5.00 14.61
C ASP A 245 11.76 -6.38 14.55
N PRO A 246 12.46 -7.43 14.10
CA PRO A 246 11.84 -8.73 13.90
C PRO A 246 11.43 -9.38 15.23
N GLU A 247 12.09 -9.07 16.35
CA GLU A 247 11.83 -9.72 17.64
C GLU A 247 10.51 -9.26 18.26
N HIS A 248 10.11 -8.01 17.97
CA HIS A 248 8.89 -7.38 18.45
C HIS A 248 7.73 -7.45 17.45
N LEU A 249 7.78 -8.39 16.50
CA LEU A 249 6.65 -8.69 15.65
C LEU A 249 5.58 -9.47 16.40
N HIS A 250 4.32 -9.23 16.04
CA HIS A 250 3.16 -9.94 16.53
C HIS A 250 2.29 -10.39 15.36
N PHE A 251 1.96 -11.68 15.29
CA PHE A 251 1.02 -12.23 14.32
C PHE A 251 -0.28 -12.63 15.00
N SER A 252 -1.40 -12.18 14.45
CA SER A 252 -2.74 -12.58 14.89
C SER A 252 -3.62 -13.00 13.71
N TRP A 253 -4.53 -13.92 14.00
CA TRP A 253 -5.51 -14.47 13.07
C TRP A 253 -6.91 -14.38 13.67
N GLU A 254 -7.87 -14.03 12.84
CA GLU A 254 -9.29 -14.01 13.18
C GLU A 254 -10.11 -14.71 12.09
N GLY A 255 -11.17 -15.41 12.49
CA GLY A 255 -12.06 -16.09 11.54
C GLY A 255 -11.62 -17.52 11.20
N SER A 256 -12.14 -18.04 10.09
CA SER A 256 -12.04 -19.46 9.79
C SER A 256 -10.62 -19.91 9.42
N LEU A 257 -10.22 -21.05 9.96
CA LEU A 257 -8.95 -21.71 9.62
C LEU A 257 -9.06 -22.56 8.35
N ARG A 258 -10.26 -22.73 7.78
CA ARG A 258 -10.47 -23.49 6.55
C ARG A 258 -10.13 -22.64 5.33
N ARG A 259 -9.47 -23.26 4.34
CA ARG A 259 -9.16 -22.61 3.05
C ARG A 259 -10.44 -22.29 2.30
N GLY A 260 -10.51 -21.09 1.73
CA GLY A 260 -11.70 -20.59 1.03
C GLY A 260 -12.81 -20.09 1.93
N GLU A 261 -12.58 -20.00 3.25
CA GLU A 261 -13.52 -19.35 4.18
C GLU A 261 -12.96 -18.01 4.69
N GLY A 262 -13.89 -17.18 5.15
CA GLY A 262 -13.62 -15.82 5.57
C GLY A 262 -12.66 -15.74 6.75
N HIS A 263 -11.64 -14.91 6.60
CA HIS A 263 -10.62 -14.72 7.62
C HIS A 263 -9.95 -13.37 7.50
N TYR A 264 -9.23 -13.03 8.56
CA TYR A 264 -8.42 -11.84 8.68
C TYR A 264 -7.12 -12.20 9.39
N TYR A 265 -6.02 -11.57 9.00
CA TYR A 265 -4.81 -11.60 9.81
C TYR A 265 -4.17 -10.22 9.90
N ARG A 266 -3.37 -10.06 10.94
CA ARG A 266 -2.61 -8.84 11.18
C ARG A 266 -1.20 -9.16 11.66
N VAL A 267 -0.23 -8.46 11.09
CA VAL A 267 1.14 -8.40 11.61
C VAL A 267 1.40 -7.00 12.15
N GLN A 268 1.85 -6.91 13.41
CA GLN A 268 2.17 -5.64 14.06
C GLN A 268 3.62 -5.65 14.54
N GLY A 269 4.26 -4.50 14.48
CA GLY A 269 5.53 -4.21 15.16
C GLY A 269 5.56 -2.73 15.56
N PRO A 270 6.62 -2.25 16.23
CA PRO A 270 6.68 -0.88 16.73
C PRO A 270 6.37 0.20 15.67
N GLU A 271 6.85 0.02 14.44
CA GLU A 271 6.60 0.91 13.30
C GLU A 271 6.03 0.15 12.09
N LEU A 272 5.24 -0.90 12.32
CA LEU A 272 4.68 -1.72 11.26
C LEU A 272 3.24 -2.14 11.57
N LEU A 273 2.36 -1.92 10.59
CA LEU A 273 1.06 -2.56 10.54
C LEU A 273 0.85 -3.20 9.16
N ILE A 274 0.56 -4.49 9.14
CA ILE A 274 0.07 -5.21 7.97
C ILE A 274 -1.29 -5.79 8.32
N GLU A 275 -2.29 -5.57 7.48
CA GLU A 275 -3.61 -6.18 7.59
C GLU A 275 -3.97 -6.91 6.30
N TYR A 276 -4.71 -8.00 6.44
CA TYR A 276 -5.32 -8.73 5.36
C TYR A 276 -6.73 -9.14 5.79
N ASP A 277 -7.72 -8.79 4.98
CA ASP A 277 -9.10 -9.24 5.11
C ASP A 277 -9.50 -9.98 3.83
N ASN A 278 -10.25 -11.07 3.99
CA ASN A 278 -10.99 -11.69 2.92
C ASN A 278 -12.27 -12.33 3.45
N THR A 279 -13.22 -11.50 3.88
CA THR A 279 -14.48 -11.98 4.48
C THR A 279 -15.70 -11.78 3.59
N ALA A 280 -15.63 -10.85 2.64
CA ALA A 280 -16.72 -10.55 1.72
C ALA A 280 -16.79 -11.53 0.52
N ASN A 281 -17.97 -11.58 -0.10
CA ASN A 281 -18.24 -12.33 -1.33
C ASN A 281 -17.75 -13.78 -1.30
N GLU A 282 -18.07 -14.52 -0.22
CA GLU A 282 -17.64 -15.91 -0.03
C GLU A 282 -16.11 -16.06 0.02
N ALA A 283 -15.43 -15.15 0.73
CA ALA A 283 -13.96 -15.06 0.77
C ALA A 283 -13.35 -14.92 -0.64
N ASN A 284 -13.97 -14.07 -1.45
CA ASN A 284 -13.53 -13.76 -2.81
C ASN A 284 -13.39 -12.26 -3.06
N HIS A 285 -13.14 -11.49 -1.99
CA HIS A 285 -12.94 -10.05 -2.04
C HIS A 285 -11.89 -9.71 -0.99
N VAL A 286 -10.66 -9.56 -1.45
CA VAL A 286 -9.49 -9.35 -0.58
C VAL A 286 -9.22 -7.86 -0.43
N HIS A 287 -8.89 -7.45 0.78
CA HIS A 287 -8.24 -6.17 1.06
C HIS A 287 -6.97 -6.42 1.86
N THR A 288 -5.88 -5.74 1.49
CA THR A 288 -4.64 -5.81 2.25
C THR A 288 -3.89 -4.49 2.21
N VAL A 289 -3.33 -4.12 3.36
CA VAL A 289 -2.61 -2.87 3.52
C VAL A 289 -1.34 -3.10 4.31
N TRP A 290 -0.29 -2.35 3.94
CA TRP A 290 0.89 -2.14 4.75
C TRP A 290 1.00 -0.64 5.09
N ARG A 291 1.20 -0.34 6.37
CA ARG A 291 1.23 1.01 6.94
C ARG A 291 2.39 1.16 7.92
N ARG A 292 2.84 2.39 8.11
CA ARG A 292 3.72 2.82 9.19
C ARG A 292 2.89 3.53 10.27
N HIS A 293 3.24 3.36 11.54
CA HIS A 293 2.47 3.97 12.63
C HIS A 293 2.64 5.49 12.65
N SER A 294 3.89 5.96 12.51
CA SER A 294 4.22 7.39 12.55
C SER A 294 4.61 7.99 11.19
N SER A 295 5.02 7.18 10.21
CA SER A 295 5.59 7.64 8.92
C SER A 295 4.65 7.52 7.70
N ASP A 296 3.38 7.13 7.89
CA ASP A 296 2.39 7.12 6.81
C ASP A 296 2.31 8.51 6.15
N PHE A 297 2.12 8.55 4.83
CA PHE A 297 2.13 9.77 4.01
C PHE A 297 3.44 10.58 4.09
N GLY A 298 4.53 9.95 4.54
CA GLY A 298 5.84 10.60 4.69
C GLY A 298 5.86 11.68 5.78
N ASP A 299 4.93 11.63 6.74
CA ASP A 299 4.78 12.68 7.75
C ASP A 299 6.07 12.91 8.57
N ASP A 300 6.83 11.86 8.89
CA ASP A 300 8.12 11.95 9.55
C ASP A 300 9.18 12.61 8.67
N LEU A 301 9.22 12.28 7.38
CA LEU A 301 10.11 12.88 6.39
C LEU A 301 9.83 14.38 6.24
N LEU A 302 8.56 14.74 6.11
CA LEU A 302 8.13 16.12 5.97
C LEU A 302 8.42 16.92 7.24
N ALA A 303 8.12 16.36 8.42
CA ALA A 303 8.44 17.00 9.69
C ALA A 303 9.95 17.27 9.83
N ALA A 304 10.79 16.27 9.54
CA ALA A 304 12.24 16.41 9.60
C ALA A 304 12.77 17.49 8.64
N HIS A 305 12.24 17.53 7.40
CA HIS A 305 12.60 18.54 6.41
C HIS A 305 12.27 19.97 6.91
N TYR A 306 11.05 20.20 7.39
CA TYR A 306 10.65 21.53 7.84
C TYR A 306 11.39 22.00 9.09
N ASP A 307 11.75 21.09 10.00
CA ASP A 307 12.55 21.42 11.17
C ASP A 307 13.99 21.81 10.79
N ALA A 308 14.62 21.06 9.87
CA ALA A 308 15.94 21.39 9.35
C ALA A 308 15.96 22.76 8.63
N SER A 309 14.94 23.04 7.82
CA SER A 309 14.77 24.31 7.11
C SER A 309 14.58 25.49 8.06
N ARG A 310 13.80 25.34 9.14
CA ARG A 310 13.64 26.36 10.19
C ARG A 310 14.95 26.67 10.92
N HIS A 311 15.75 25.65 11.21
CA HIS A 311 17.05 25.84 11.85
C HIS A 311 18.08 26.55 10.96
N THR A 312 18.04 26.30 9.64
CA THR A 312 18.90 26.98 8.67
C THR A 312 18.55 28.47 8.56
N VAL A 313 17.27 28.81 8.48
CA VAL A 313 16.80 30.21 8.43
C VAL A 313 17.14 30.97 9.71
N ALA A 314 16.94 30.34 10.88
CA ALA A 314 17.27 30.96 12.17
C ALA A 314 18.78 31.24 12.33
N ARG A 315 19.65 30.35 11.84
CA ARG A 315 21.11 30.56 11.85
C ARG A 315 21.55 31.65 10.86
N GLY A 316 20.92 31.74 9.69
CA GLY A 316 21.21 32.78 8.71
C GLY A 316 20.85 34.19 9.20
N LEU A 317 19.76 34.32 9.97
CA LEU A 317 19.37 35.59 10.59
C LEU A 317 20.30 35.98 11.77
N ALA A 318 20.79 34.99 12.53
CA ALA A 318 21.71 35.24 13.66
C ALA A 318 23.15 35.57 13.25
N GLN A 319 23.57 35.23 12.03
CA GLN A 319 24.90 35.57 11.50
C GLN A 319 24.94 36.93 10.76
N ASN A 320 23.77 37.48 10.43
CA ASN A 320 23.62 38.75 9.71
C ASN A 320 23.09 39.89 10.61
N GLY A 321 23.03 39.70 11.92
CA GLY A 321 22.68 40.71 12.93
C GLY A 321 23.82 40.94 13.90
#